data_AF-A0A1B2I648-F1
#
_entry.id   AF-A0A1B2I648-F1
#
_cell.length_a   1.000
_cell.length_b   1.000
_cell.length_c   1.000
_cell.angle_alpha   90.00
_cell.angle_beta   90.00
_cell.angle_gamma   90.00
#
_symmetry.space_group_name_H-M   'P 1'
#
loop_
_entity.id
_entity.type
_entity.pdbx_description
1 polymer ?
#
loop_
_entity_poly.entity_id
_entity_poly.type
_entity_poly.pdbx_seq_one_letter_code
_entity_poly.pdbx_strand_id
1 'polypeptide(L)'
;MQRYKRENGQLVKIAETPVLENGKVDISWLPVVGTMGSAVIERGSNANGEYVKFADGTMVCKTGWYYLGSDTGVLKNVTFPAAFSQIPKVLPIIDMYQENTNTTLASCFIYCAKRSTVTTTSCTISVVSIGVPLSNGDVQMYVVGRWK
;
A
#
# COMPACT_ATOMS: atom_id res chain seq x y z
N MET A 1 -5.61 40.40 -11.77
CA MET A 1 -6.47 40.54 -12.97
C MET A 1 -7.89 40.12 -12.61
N GLN A 2 -8.87 41.02 -12.71
CA GLN A 2 -10.27 40.72 -12.43
C GLN A 2 -11.01 40.52 -13.76
N ARG A 3 -11.78 39.44 -13.90
CA ARG A 3 -12.60 39.17 -15.09
C ARG A 3 -14.06 39.45 -14.76
N TYR A 4 -14.76 40.11 -15.67
CA TYR A 4 -16.17 40.48 -15.58
C TYR A 4 -16.95 39.88 -16.74
N LYS A 5 -18.22 39.51 -16.52
CA LYS A 5 -19.21 39.24 -17.58
C LYS A 5 -20.36 40.23 -17.47
N ARG A 6 -21.10 40.46 -18.55
CA ARG A 6 -22.36 41.21 -18.49
C ARG A 6 -23.52 40.24 -18.26
N GLU A 7 -24.30 40.48 -17.21
CA GLU A 7 -25.61 39.84 -17.00
C GLU A 7 -26.66 40.94 -16.82
N ASN A 8 -27.74 40.87 -17.60
CA ASN A 8 -28.84 41.87 -17.59
C ASN A 8 -28.37 43.33 -17.67
N GLY A 9 -27.30 43.60 -18.44
CA GLY A 9 -26.75 44.94 -18.63
C GLY A 9 -25.81 45.41 -17.51
N GLN A 10 -25.62 44.64 -16.44
CA GLN A 10 -24.72 44.96 -15.33
C GLN A 10 -23.43 44.13 -15.42
N LEU A 11 -22.28 44.75 -15.11
CA LEU A 11 -21.01 44.04 -15.02
C LEU A 11 -20.98 43.22 -13.72
N VAL A 12 -20.99 41.90 -13.85
CA VAL A 12 -20.89 40.94 -12.76
C VAL A 12 -19.48 40.36 -12.74
N LYS A 13 -18.85 40.37 -11.56
CA LYS A 13 -17.50 39.84 -11.34
C LYS A 13 -17.53 38.32 -11.40
N ILE A 14 -16.67 37.70 -12.21
CA ILE A 14 -16.67 36.24 -12.43
C ILE A 14 -15.41 35.52 -11.98
N ALA A 15 -14.29 36.24 -11.83
CA ALA A 15 -13.08 35.67 -11.25
C ALA A 15 -12.13 36.78 -10.80
N GLU A 16 -11.47 36.56 -9.68
CA GLU A 16 -10.33 37.36 -9.22
C GLU A 16 -9.09 36.48 -9.20
N THR A 17 -7.97 37.00 -9.72
CA THR A 17 -6.67 36.42 -9.36
C THR A 17 -6.52 36.52 -7.84
N PRO A 18 -6.13 35.45 -7.14
CA PRO A 18 -6.00 35.49 -5.69
C PRO A 18 -5.00 36.57 -5.28
N VAL A 19 -5.30 37.27 -4.19
CA VAL A 19 -4.38 38.24 -3.60
C VAL A 19 -3.17 37.45 -3.07
N LEU A 20 -1.97 37.91 -3.42
CA LEU A 20 -0.73 37.33 -2.89
C LEU A 20 -0.37 38.04 -1.58
N GLU A 21 -0.33 37.32 -0.47
CA GLU A 21 0.24 37.81 0.78
C GLU A 21 1.71 37.36 0.82
N ASN A 22 2.66 38.31 0.83
CA ASN A 22 4.10 38.03 0.76
C ASN A 22 4.51 37.08 -0.39
N GLY A 23 3.89 37.25 -1.57
CA GLY A 23 4.19 36.44 -2.76
C GLY A 23 3.61 35.02 -2.73
N LYS A 24 2.78 34.68 -1.74
CA LYS A 24 2.08 33.39 -1.64
C LYS A 24 0.58 33.59 -1.79
N VAL A 25 -0.07 32.63 -2.44
CA VAL A 25 -1.54 32.55 -2.49
C VAL A 25 -2.02 32.01 -1.15
N ASP A 26 -3.04 32.64 -0.57
CA ASP A 26 -3.74 32.10 0.60
C ASP A 26 -4.38 30.76 0.25
N ILE A 27 -4.15 29.75 1.10
CA ILE A 27 -4.68 28.39 0.94
C ILE A 27 -6.20 28.35 0.87
N SER A 28 -6.90 29.35 1.45
CA SER A 28 -8.36 29.47 1.38
C SER A 28 -8.90 29.73 -0.03
N TRP A 29 -8.05 30.23 -0.94
CA TRP A 29 -8.38 30.55 -2.34
C TRP A 29 -8.06 29.41 -3.31
N LEU A 30 -7.28 28.43 -2.87
CA LEU A 30 -7.02 27.25 -3.68
C LEU A 30 -8.23 26.32 -3.55
N PRO A 31 -8.75 25.78 -4.65
CA PRO A 31 -9.78 24.74 -4.58
C PRO A 31 -9.19 23.59 -3.76
N VAL A 32 -9.77 23.34 -2.60
CA VAL A 32 -9.38 22.19 -1.80
C VAL A 32 -9.78 20.93 -2.58
N VAL A 33 -8.80 20.23 -3.15
CA VAL A 33 -9.03 18.93 -3.80
C VAL A 33 -9.06 17.85 -2.71
N GLY A 34 -10.22 17.69 -2.07
CA GLY A 34 -10.49 16.71 -1.01
C GLY A 34 -10.70 17.35 0.36
N THR A 35 -11.61 16.83 1.19
CA THR A 35 -11.88 17.34 2.54
C THR A 35 -10.57 17.60 3.30
N MET A 36 -10.38 18.80 3.85
CA MET A 36 -9.21 19.18 4.68
C MET A 36 -9.08 18.21 5.85
N GLY A 37 -8.25 17.18 5.68
CA GLY A 37 -8.09 16.06 6.61
C GLY A 37 -7.26 15.00 5.90
N SER A 38 -5.95 15.06 6.09
CA SER A 38 -4.93 14.25 5.42
C SER A 38 -5.38 12.83 5.05
N ALA A 39 -5.40 12.50 3.76
CA ALA A 39 -5.75 11.14 3.29
C ALA A 39 -4.94 10.05 4.01
N VAL A 40 -3.73 10.38 4.46
CA VAL A 40 -2.85 9.56 5.29
C VAL A 40 -2.73 10.18 6.68
N ILE A 41 -3.01 9.40 7.71
CA ILE A 41 -2.88 9.79 9.13
C ILE A 41 -1.47 9.49 9.64
N GLU A 42 -0.86 8.40 9.19
CA GLU A 42 0.44 7.95 9.68
C GLU A 42 1.14 7.09 8.64
N ARG A 43 2.48 7.20 8.56
CA ARG A 43 3.35 6.25 7.88
C ARG A 43 4.49 5.87 8.82
N GLY A 44 4.91 4.62 8.76
CA GLY A 44 6.05 4.15 9.53
C GLY A 44 6.75 2.98 8.83
N SER A 45 7.98 2.74 9.26
CA SER A 45 8.80 1.63 8.81
C SER A 45 9.61 1.09 9.98
N ASN A 46 9.75 -0.24 10.07
CA ASN A 46 10.54 -0.94 11.07
C ASN A 46 11.16 -2.21 10.46
N ALA A 47 11.82 -3.03 11.27
CA ALA A 47 12.46 -4.27 10.82
C ALA A 47 11.49 -5.26 10.17
N ASN A 48 10.18 -5.15 10.42
CA ASN A 48 9.16 -6.03 9.86
C ASN A 48 8.54 -5.49 8.56
N GLY A 49 8.92 -4.29 8.10
CA GLY A 49 8.44 -3.65 6.87
C GLY A 49 7.86 -2.25 7.09
N GLU A 50 6.97 -1.82 6.20
CA GLU A 50 6.38 -0.48 6.19
C GLU A 50 4.85 -0.49 6.22
N TYR A 51 4.24 0.60 6.67
CA TYR A 51 2.78 0.74 6.70
C TYR A 51 2.30 2.17 6.45
N VAL A 52 1.04 2.26 6.02
CA VAL A 52 0.31 3.52 5.80
C VAL A 52 -1.07 3.38 6.43
N LYS A 53 -1.40 4.28 7.35
CA LYS A 53 -2.75 4.43 7.93
C LYS A 53 -3.47 5.56 7.21
N PHE A 54 -4.63 5.28 6.65
CA PHE A 54 -5.48 6.23 5.96
C PHE A 54 -6.56 6.77 6.89
N ALA A 55 -7.06 7.98 6.61
CA ALA A 55 -8.05 8.67 7.44
C ALA A 55 -9.38 7.92 7.56
N ASP A 56 -9.72 7.12 6.55
CA ASP A 56 -10.90 6.25 6.52
C ASP A 56 -10.79 5.04 7.47
N GLY A 57 -9.65 4.85 8.14
CA GLY A 57 -9.40 3.71 9.01
C GLY A 57 -8.77 2.51 8.31
N THR A 58 -8.53 2.59 7.00
CA THR A 58 -7.80 1.57 6.24
C THR A 58 -6.31 1.65 6.59
N MET A 59 -5.67 0.49 6.77
CA MET A 59 -4.23 0.37 6.86
C MET A 59 -3.75 -0.60 5.79
N VAL A 60 -2.68 -0.21 5.11
CA VAL A 60 -1.92 -1.07 4.22
C VAL A 60 -0.56 -1.29 4.83
N CYS A 61 -0.18 -2.54 5.02
CA CYS A 61 1.16 -2.96 5.40
C CYS A 61 1.83 -3.68 4.24
N LYS A 62 3.12 -3.42 4.07
CA LYS A 62 4.02 -4.16 3.19
C LYS A 62 5.12 -4.72 4.07
N THR A 63 5.23 -6.04 4.16
CA THR A 63 6.18 -6.67 5.08
C THR A 63 7.62 -6.49 4.60
N GLY A 64 8.62 -6.88 5.40
CA GLY A 64 9.97 -7.09 4.89
C GLY A 64 10.03 -8.24 3.88
N TRP A 65 11.20 -8.43 3.28
CA TRP A 65 11.51 -9.62 2.49
C TRP A 65 11.72 -10.82 3.42
N TYR A 66 11.08 -11.93 3.09
CA TYR A 66 11.25 -13.20 3.76
C TYR A 66 11.76 -14.22 2.78
N TYR A 67 12.90 -14.79 3.13
CA TYR A 67 13.47 -15.91 2.45
C TYR A 67 12.77 -17.21 2.85
N LEU A 68 12.17 -17.87 1.87
CA LEU A 68 11.50 -19.14 1.98
C LEU A 68 12.26 -20.11 1.06
N GLY A 69 13.07 -20.98 1.66
CA GLY A 69 13.77 -22.02 0.90
C GLY A 69 12.81 -22.84 0.04
N SER A 70 13.34 -23.53 -0.98
CA SER A 70 12.56 -24.27 -1.98
C SER A 70 11.76 -25.47 -1.45
N ASP A 71 11.86 -25.78 -0.16
CA ASP A 71 11.20 -26.94 0.44
C ASP A 71 9.70 -26.69 0.61
N THR A 72 8.91 -27.46 -0.14
CA THR A 72 7.46 -27.50 0.00
C THR A 72 7.10 -27.87 1.44
N GLY A 73 6.29 -27.03 2.09
CA GLY A 73 5.88 -27.21 3.50
C GLY A 73 6.65 -26.41 4.54
N VAL A 74 7.65 -25.61 4.15
CA VAL A 74 8.27 -24.64 5.07
C VAL A 74 7.24 -23.57 5.47
N LEU A 75 7.00 -23.48 6.78
CA LEU A 75 6.12 -22.49 7.39
C LEU A 75 6.96 -21.36 7.99
N LYS A 76 6.65 -20.12 7.62
CA LYS A 76 7.34 -18.94 8.17
C LYS A 76 6.37 -18.00 8.85
N ASN A 77 6.68 -17.65 10.09
CA ASN A 77 5.96 -16.61 10.81
C ASN A 77 6.42 -15.23 10.33
N VAL A 78 5.45 -14.41 9.98
CA VAL A 78 5.62 -13.05 9.48
C VAL A 78 4.87 -12.13 10.42
N THR A 79 5.61 -11.21 11.02
CA THR A 79 5.05 -10.15 11.87
C THR A 79 4.71 -8.96 10.99
N PHE A 80 3.55 -8.35 11.21
CA PHE A 80 3.15 -7.15 10.50
C PHE A 80 3.87 -5.92 11.06
N PRO A 81 4.21 -4.93 10.22
CA PRO A 81 4.83 -3.68 10.66
C PRO A 81 4.03 -2.91 11.72
N ALA A 82 2.71 -3.02 11.69
CA ALA A 82 1.79 -2.41 12.65
C ALA A 82 0.62 -3.36 12.95
N ALA A 83 0.05 -3.23 14.14
CA ALA A 83 -1.11 -4.01 14.57
C ALA A 83 -2.40 -3.49 13.93
N PHE A 84 -3.26 -4.39 13.47
CA PHE A 84 -4.61 -4.10 12.98
C PHE A 84 -5.65 -4.15 14.10
N SER A 85 -6.75 -3.40 13.99
CA SER A 85 -7.89 -3.45 14.93
C SER A 85 -8.74 -4.71 14.76
N GLN A 86 -8.68 -5.34 13.59
CA GLN A 86 -9.39 -6.56 13.22
C GLN A 86 -8.49 -7.46 12.39
N ILE A 87 -8.82 -8.75 12.28
CA ILE A 87 -8.05 -9.69 11.45
C ILE A 87 -8.02 -9.18 10.00
N PRO A 88 -6.84 -8.82 9.47
CA PRO A 88 -6.72 -8.22 8.16
C PRO A 88 -6.80 -9.26 7.04
N LYS A 89 -6.85 -8.79 5.80
CA LYS A 89 -6.69 -9.60 4.60
C LYS A 89 -5.24 -9.58 4.18
N VAL A 90 -4.62 -10.75 4.13
CA VAL A 90 -3.29 -10.94 3.56
C VAL A 90 -3.45 -11.38 2.12
N LEU A 91 -2.87 -10.62 1.18
CA LEU A 91 -2.98 -10.92 -0.24
C LEU A 91 -1.99 -12.03 -0.64
N PRO A 92 -2.42 -13.03 -1.43
CA PRO A 92 -1.49 -14.01 -1.97
C PRO A 92 -0.58 -13.34 -3.00
N ILE A 93 0.64 -13.86 -3.12
CA ILE A 93 1.65 -13.34 -4.05
C ILE A 93 2.16 -14.48 -4.89
N ILE A 94 2.34 -14.18 -6.17
CA ILE A 94 2.95 -15.07 -7.13
C ILE A 94 4.29 -14.44 -7.51
N ASP A 95 5.36 -15.21 -7.39
CA ASP A 95 6.68 -14.82 -7.87
C ASP A 95 7.18 -15.82 -8.91
N MET A 96 7.83 -15.32 -9.94
CA MET A 96 8.37 -16.13 -11.04
C MET A 96 9.88 -15.98 -11.05
N TYR A 97 10.59 -17.04 -10.67
CA TYR A 97 12.04 -17.04 -10.76
C TYR A 97 12.45 -17.41 -12.18
N GLN A 98 13.01 -16.44 -12.91
CA GLN A 98 13.56 -16.59 -14.26
C GLN A 98 15.08 -16.37 -14.31
N GLU A 99 15.84 -16.71 -13.26
CA GLU A 99 17.30 -16.72 -13.39
C GLU A 99 17.79 -18.09 -13.85
N ASN A 100 17.51 -18.44 -15.10
CA ASN A 100 18.39 -19.32 -15.83
C ASN A 100 18.42 -18.90 -17.30
N THR A 101 19.52 -18.29 -17.70
CA THR A 101 19.83 -17.99 -19.11
C THR A 101 20.04 -19.24 -19.98
N ASN A 102 19.77 -20.45 -19.46
CA ASN A 102 20.06 -21.74 -20.11
C ASN A 102 19.30 -22.99 -19.59
N THR A 103 18.13 -22.90 -18.95
CA THR A 103 17.25 -24.08 -18.81
C THR A 103 15.78 -23.73 -19.00
N THR A 104 15.08 -24.55 -19.76
CA THR A 104 13.64 -24.55 -20.07
C THR A 104 12.71 -24.71 -18.85
N LEU A 105 13.19 -24.49 -17.63
CA LEU A 105 12.46 -24.71 -16.39
C LEU A 105 12.18 -23.35 -15.73
N ALA A 106 10.91 -22.93 -15.76
CA ALA A 106 10.43 -21.82 -14.95
C ALA A 106 9.94 -22.37 -13.60
N SER A 107 10.42 -21.80 -12.49
CA SER A 107 9.82 -22.00 -11.17
C SER A 107 8.87 -20.85 -10.89
N CYS A 108 7.63 -21.17 -10.59
CA CYS A 108 6.66 -20.21 -10.06
C CYS A 108 6.37 -20.58 -8.60
N PHE A 109 6.39 -19.59 -7.72
CA PHE A 109 6.06 -19.76 -6.31
C PHE A 109 4.78 -19.01 -6.00
N ILE A 110 3.85 -19.71 -5.35
CA ILE A 110 2.66 -19.10 -4.77
C ILE A 110 2.87 -19.04 -3.26
N TYR A 111 2.87 -17.83 -2.73
CA TYR A 111 2.92 -17.58 -1.30
C TYR A 111 1.55 -17.14 -0.81
N CYS A 112 1.06 -17.82 0.22
CA CYS A 112 -0.21 -17.47 0.83
C CYS A 112 -0.13 -17.55 2.35
N ALA A 113 -0.85 -16.66 3.03
CA ALA A 113 -1.02 -16.78 4.46
C ALA A 113 -1.98 -17.93 4.78
N LYS A 114 -1.59 -18.77 5.73
CA LYS A 114 -2.47 -19.82 6.25
C LYS A 114 -3.60 -19.17 7.04
N ARG A 115 -4.84 -19.28 6.53
CA ARG A 115 -6.04 -18.63 7.08
C ARG A 115 -6.20 -18.78 8.60
N SER A 116 -5.91 -19.95 9.16
CA SER A 116 -6.06 -20.21 10.59
C SER A 116 -4.99 -19.58 11.48
N THR A 117 -3.95 -18.98 10.90
CA THR A 117 -2.83 -18.36 11.62
C THR A 117 -2.82 -16.83 11.53
N VAL A 118 -3.72 -16.24 10.73
CA VAL A 118 -3.78 -14.79 10.57
C VAL A 118 -4.36 -14.18 11.84
N THR A 119 -3.54 -13.39 12.51
CA THR A 119 -3.91 -12.59 13.68
C THR A 119 -3.90 -11.10 13.31
N THR A 120 -4.15 -10.22 14.28
CA THR A 120 -4.02 -8.77 14.10
C THR A 120 -2.58 -8.29 13.94
N THR A 121 -1.58 -9.12 14.26
CA THR A 121 -0.17 -8.72 14.30
C THR A 121 0.75 -9.61 13.47
N SER A 122 0.28 -10.77 13.02
CA SER A 122 1.12 -11.73 12.31
C SER A 122 0.30 -12.75 11.50
N CYS A 123 0.99 -13.50 10.65
CA CYS A 123 0.47 -14.72 10.04
C CYS A 123 1.61 -15.72 9.80
N THR A 124 1.26 -16.96 9.51
CA THR A 124 2.19 -17.95 8.97
C THR A 124 1.99 -18.08 7.46
N ILE A 125 3.07 -17.96 6.69
CA ILE A 125 3.07 -18.15 5.23
C ILE A 125 3.30 -19.63 4.91
N SER A 126 2.59 -20.11 3.89
CA SER A 126 2.84 -21.37 3.20
C SER A 126 3.29 -21.07 1.76
N VAL A 127 4.21 -21.89 1.26
CA VAL A 127 4.73 -21.81 -0.11
C VAL A 127 4.32 -23.05 -0.90
N VAL A 128 3.89 -22.84 -2.15
CA VAL A 128 3.69 -23.90 -3.13
C VAL A 128 4.55 -23.57 -4.34
N SER A 129 5.45 -24.48 -4.71
CA SER A 129 6.22 -24.41 -5.95
C SER A 129 5.43 -25.06 -7.09
N ILE A 130 5.40 -24.39 -8.24
CA ILE A 130 4.87 -24.89 -9.50
C ILE A 130 6.05 -25.02 -10.47
N GLY A 131 6.28 -26.24 -10.96
CA GLY A 131 7.43 -26.57 -11.81
C GLY A 131 8.53 -27.31 -11.03
N VAL A 132 9.72 -27.40 -11.63
CA VAL A 132 10.90 -28.00 -10.98
C VAL A 132 11.48 -26.95 -10.03
N PRO A 133 11.43 -27.15 -8.70
CA PRO A 133 11.85 -26.12 -7.76
C PRO A 133 13.35 -25.84 -7.91
N LEU A 134 13.68 -24.68 -8.50
CA LEU A 134 15.00 -24.10 -8.38
C LEU A 134 15.08 -23.34 -7.06
N SER A 135 16.28 -23.23 -6.52
CA SER A 135 16.56 -22.71 -5.18
C SER A 135 15.84 -21.38 -4.89
N ASN A 136 15.33 -21.29 -3.66
CA ASN A 136 15.10 -20.09 -2.86
C ASN A 136 14.11 -19.07 -3.44
N GLY A 137 12.90 -19.06 -2.90
CA GLY A 137 11.93 -18.03 -3.18
C GLY A 137 11.94 -16.94 -2.10
N ASP A 138 11.94 -15.67 -2.51
CA ASP A 138 11.75 -14.55 -1.60
C ASP A 138 10.34 -13.99 -1.72
N VAL A 139 9.74 -13.58 -0.60
CA VAL A 139 8.39 -13.00 -0.59
C VAL A 139 8.31 -11.75 0.26
N GLN A 140 7.51 -10.80 -0.20
CA GLN A 140 7.10 -9.62 0.54
C GLN A 140 5.59 -9.48 0.48
N MET A 141 4.88 -9.62 1.61
CA MET A 141 3.43 -9.62 1.62
C MET A 141 2.81 -8.22 1.67
N TYR A 142 1.66 -8.08 0.99
CA TYR A 142 0.75 -6.95 1.19
C TYR A 142 -0.42 -7.37 2.06
N VAL A 143 -0.68 -6.58 3.10
CA VAL A 143 -1.72 -6.84 4.10
C VAL A 143 -2.59 -5.61 4.22
N VAL A 144 -3.90 -5.79 4.11
CA VAL A 144 -4.88 -4.70 4.12
C VAL A 144 -5.93 -4.97 5.19
N GLY A 145 -6.22 -3.98 6.03
CA GLY A 145 -7.18 -4.12 7.11
C GLY A 145 -7.55 -2.78 7.74
N ARG A 146 -8.13 -2.82 8.94
CA ARG A 146 -8.49 -1.64 9.71
C ARG A 146 -7.47 -1.38 10.83
N TRP A 147 -7.19 -0.11 11.12
CA TRP A 147 -6.35 0.30 12.27
C TRP A 147 -7.14 1.00 13.38
N LYS A 148 -8.39 1.36 13.11
CA LYS A 148 -9.38 1.87 14.06
C LYS A 148 -10.66 1.07 13.98
#